data_AF-A0A8T0G0Y5-F1
#
_entry.id   AF-A0A8T0G0Y5-F1
#
_cell.length_a   1.000
_cell.length_b   1.000
_cell.length_c   1.000
_cell.angle_alpha   90.00
_cell.angle_beta   90.00
_cell.angle_gamma   90.00
#
_symmetry.space_group_name_H-M   'P 1'
#
loop_
_entity.id
_entity.type
_entity.pdbx_description
1 polymer ?
#
loop_
_entity_poly.entity_id
_entity_poly.type
_entity_poly.pdbx_seq_one_letter_code
_entity_poly.pdbx_strand_id
1 'polypeptide(L)'
;MRYGNCFTFDGVNGNFIDPLNSKSVDLNNGLEMILKVDPVQYLPISHTVGMRIVIHDPSNEPNPEYRGITIAPGFETHVSLKQKEIHRLPFPYKDKCVLYGSEEQPLARSRKQYTGNLNSRSTSQHVIV
;
A
#
# COMPACT_ATOMS: atom_id res chain seq x y z
N MET A 1 -15.34 -12.50 -1.76
CA MET A 1 -14.23 -12.36 -0.79
C MET A 1 -13.17 -13.36 -1.17
N ARG A 2 -12.06 -12.92 -1.78
CA ARG A 2 -10.98 -13.79 -2.29
C ARG A 2 -9.85 -13.98 -1.27
N TYR A 3 -9.76 -13.08 -0.29
CA TYR A 3 -8.70 -13.04 0.71
C TYR A 3 -9.32 -13.12 2.12
N GLY A 4 -8.52 -13.61 3.07
CA GLY A 4 -8.90 -13.70 4.48
C GLY A 4 -8.71 -12.38 5.22
N ASN A 5 -8.33 -12.47 6.49
CA ASN A 5 -8.03 -11.29 7.32
C ASN A 5 -6.82 -10.53 6.76
N CYS A 6 -6.92 -9.20 6.72
CA CYS A 6 -5.86 -8.31 6.28
C CYS A 6 -5.38 -7.45 7.46
N PHE A 7 -4.07 -7.22 7.56
CA PHE A 7 -3.45 -6.44 8.61
C PHE A 7 -2.55 -5.38 8.01
N THR A 8 -2.68 -4.13 8.45
CA THR A 8 -1.86 -3.01 7.97
C THR A 8 -0.81 -2.65 9.02
N PHE A 9 0.46 -2.74 8.65
CA PHE A 9 1.53 -2.14 9.42
C PHE A 9 1.53 -0.62 9.20
N ASP A 10 1.64 0.14 10.29
CA ASP A 10 1.68 1.62 10.30
C ASP A 10 0.38 2.31 9.81
N GLY A 11 -0.75 1.58 9.75
CA GLY A 11 -2.02 2.14 9.25
C GLY A 11 -2.52 3.35 10.08
N VAL A 12 -2.97 4.41 9.40
CA VAL A 12 -3.51 5.63 10.03
C VAL A 12 -4.81 5.32 10.79
N ASN A 13 -4.69 4.94 12.06
CA ASN A 13 -5.84 4.72 12.96
C ASN A 13 -6.11 5.96 13.79
N GLY A 14 -6.82 6.94 13.22
CA GLY A 14 -7.54 8.01 13.92
C GLY A 14 -6.71 9.07 14.66
N ASN A 15 -5.50 8.72 15.10
CA ASN A 15 -4.50 9.61 15.66
C ASN A 15 -3.34 9.61 14.67
N PHE A 16 -2.92 10.79 14.22
CA PHE A 16 -1.74 10.98 13.38
C PHE A 16 -0.51 10.42 14.11
N ILE A 17 -0.20 9.14 13.88
CA ILE A 17 1.11 8.60 14.18
C ILE A 17 2.00 9.09 13.04
N ASP A 18 3.10 9.76 13.39
CA ASP A 18 4.07 10.19 12.40
C ASP A 18 4.51 8.96 11.59
N PRO A 19 4.45 9.02 10.26
CA PRO A 19 4.78 7.88 9.42
C PRO A 19 6.18 7.35 9.72
N LEU A 20 6.33 6.03 9.86
CA LEU A 20 7.65 5.43 10.06
C LEU A 20 8.49 5.67 8.80
N ASN A 21 9.63 6.32 8.99
CA ASN A 21 10.60 6.57 7.93
C ASN A 21 11.81 5.68 8.15
N SER A 22 12.20 4.96 7.09
CA SER A 22 13.46 4.23 7.11
C SER A 22 14.63 5.22 7.09
N LYS A 23 15.60 5.02 7.98
CA LYS A 23 16.77 5.91 8.11
C LYS A 23 17.84 5.64 7.06
N SER A 24 17.86 4.44 6.48
CA SER A 24 18.84 3.98 5.49
C SER A 24 18.29 2.85 4.65
N VAL A 25 18.84 2.70 3.44
CA VAL A 25 18.49 1.60 2.53
C VAL A 25 19.36 0.39 2.86
N ASP A 26 19.05 -0.30 3.96
CA ASP A 26 19.67 -1.57 4.35
C ASP A 26 18.64 -2.53 4.97
N LEU A 27 18.97 -3.81 5.06
CA LEU A 27 18.06 -4.84 5.58
C LEU A 27 17.74 -4.64 7.07
N ASN A 28 18.67 -4.09 7.86
CA ASN A 28 18.52 -3.92 9.31
C ASN A 28 17.61 -2.74 9.68
N ASN A 29 17.44 -1.78 8.77
CA ASN A 29 16.54 -0.63 8.90
C ASN A 29 15.28 -0.75 8.01
N GLY A 30 15.03 -1.95 7.49
CA GLY A 30 13.82 -2.33 6.75
C GLY A 30 12.73 -2.91 7.66
N LEU A 31 11.64 -3.36 7.03
CA LEU A 31 10.59 -4.12 7.71
C LEU A 31 10.90 -5.62 7.63
N GLU A 32 11.12 -6.24 8.77
CA GLU A 32 11.27 -7.69 8.91
C GLU A 32 10.03 -8.28 9.58
N MET A 33 9.46 -9.33 9.00
CA MET A 33 8.27 -10.00 9.53
C MET A 33 8.42 -11.51 9.42
N ILE A 34 8.10 -12.19 10.52
CA ILE A 34 7.91 -13.64 10.52
C ILE A 34 6.41 -13.91 10.55
N LEU A 35 5.94 -14.59 9.52
CA LEU A 35 4.52 -14.78 9.30
C LEU A 35 4.17 -16.26 9.30
N LYS A 36 3.06 -16.61 9.94
CA LYS A 36 2.59 -17.98 10.05
C LYS A 36 1.40 -18.23 9.12
N VAL A 37 1.52 -19.25 8.29
CA VAL A 37 0.42 -19.78 7.47
C VAL A 37 -0.02 -21.12 8.08
N ASP A 38 -1.32 -21.26 8.32
CA ASP A 38 -1.92 -22.52 8.80
C ASP A 38 -2.95 -23.03 7.78
N PRO A 39 -2.55 -23.89 6.82
CA PRO A 39 -3.44 -24.39 5.77
C PRO A 39 -4.65 -25.16 6.27
N VAL A 40 -4.63 -25.67 7.51
CA VAL A 40 -5.76 -26.40 8.10
C VAL A 40 -6.96 -25.49 8.34
N GLN A 41 -6.71 -24.20 8.56
CA GLN A 41 -7.76 -23.19 8.77
C GLN A 41 -8.33 -22.63 7.47
N TYR A 42 -7.81 -23.05 6.31
CA TYR A 42 -8.23 -22.52 5.02
C TYR A 42 -9.54 -23.16 4.59
N LEU A 43 -10.38 -22.37 3.92
CA LEU A 43 -11.58 -22.91 3.28
C LEU A 43 -11.20 -23.92 2.17
N PRO A 44 -11.98 -25.00 1.96
CA PRO A 44 -11.72 -25.97 0.90
C PRO A 44 -11.66 -25.37 -0.52
N ILE A 45 -12.29 -24.21 -0.73
CA ILE A 45 -12.30 -23.47 -2.00
C ILE A 45 -11.09 -22.55 -2.19
N SER A 46 -10.18 -22.47 -1.22
CA SER A 46 -8.99 -21.63 -1.32
C SER A 46 -7.98 -22.21 -2.31
N HIS A 47 -7.76 -21.52 -3.42
CA HIS A 47 -6.87 -21.98 -4.50
C HIS A 47 -5.39 -21.68 -4.28
N THR A 48 -5.02 -20.98 -3.21
CA THR A 48 -3.65 -20.53 -2.97
C THR A 48 -3.32 -20.61 -1.49
N VAL A 49 -2.16 -21.17 -1.18
CA VAL A 49 -1.59 -21.22 0.18
C VAL A 49 -0.38 -20.30 0.19
N GLY A 50 -0.34 -19.36 1.13
CA GLY A 50 0.70 -18.37 1.21
C GLY A 50 0.15 -17.04 1.67
N MET A 51 0.86 -15.98 1.33
CA MET A 51 0.58 -14.63 1.83
C MET A 51 0.47 -13.66 0.68
N ARG A 52 -0.31 -12.60 0.87
CA ARG A 52 -0.48 -11.57 -0.16
C ARG A 52 -0.17 -10.20 0.40
N ILE A 53 1.00 -9.69 0.04
CA ILE A 53 1.50 -8.42 0.54
C ILE A 53 1.16 -7.30 -0.43
N VAL A 54 0.63 -6.18 0.07
CA VAL A 54 0.39 -4.95 -0.70
C VAL A 54 1.20 -3.82 -0.11
N ILE A 55 1.95 -3.12 -0.96
CA ILE A 55 2.72 -1.95 -0.58
C ILE A 55 2.04 -0.73 -1.18
N HIS A 56 1.57 0.18 -0.33
CA HIS A 56 0.80 1.34 -0.77
C HIS A 56 1.10 2.60 0.05
N ASP A 57 0.67 3.74 -0.49
CA ASP A 57 0.71 5.01 0.24
C ASP A 57 -0.35 5.00 1.37
N PRO A 58 -0.04 5.50 2.58
CA PRO A 58 -0.94 5.47 3.73
C PRO A 58 -2.28 6.18 3.52
N SER A 59 -2.32 7.17 2.63
CA SER A 59 -3.57 7.89 2.29
C SER A 59 -4.48 7.11 1.34
N ASN A 60 -3.93 6.07 0.69
CA ASN A 60 -4.63 5.26 -0.29
C ASN A 60 -5.16 3.97 0.31
N GLU A 61 -6.32 3.54 -0.16
CA GLU A 61 -6.80 2.20 0.18
C GLU A 61 -5.96 1.14 -0.55
N PRO A 62 -5.59 0.06 0.16
CA PRO A 62 -4.90 -1.06 -0.47
C PRO A 62 -5.80 -1.77 -1.47
N ASN A 63 -5.20 -2.26 -2.55
CA ASN A 63 -5.89 -3.15 -3.47
C ASN A 63 -5.10 -4.45 -3.62
N PRO A 64 -5.44 -5.49 -2.85
CA PRO A 64 -4.75 -6.76 -2.94
C PRO A 64 -4.93 -7.42 -4.30
N GLU A 65 -6.05 -7.26 -4.99
CA GLU A 65 -6.24 -7.89 -6.29
C GLU A 65 -5.25 -7.39 -7.34
N TYR A 66 -5.10 -6.08 -7.48
CA TYR A 66 -4.28 -5.49 -8.54
C TYR A 66 -2.83 -5.20 -8.16
N ARG A 67 -2.53 -4.93 -6.88
CA ARG A 67 -1.19 -4.52 -6.41
C ARG A 67 -0.52 -5.51 -5.47
N GLY A 68 -1.16 -6.65 -5.20
CA GLY A 68 -0.65 -7.65 -4.27
C GLY A 68 0.47 -8.52 -4.86
N ILE A 69 1.51 -8.72 -4.07
CA ILE A 69 2.62 -9.65 -4.30
C ILE A 69 2.29 -10.94 -3.52
N THR A 70 2.34 -12.09 -4.19
CA THR A 70 2.16 -13.39 -3.51
C THR A 70 3.50 -13.90 -3.02
N ILE A 71 3.56 -14.26 -1.73
CA ILE A 71 4.75 -14.86 -1.10
C ILE A 71 4.45 -16.30 -0.73
N ALA A 72 5.35 -17.19 -1.14
CA ALA A 72 5.27 -18.62 -0.83
C ALA A 72 5.74 -18.88 0.62
N PRO A 73 5.07 -19.79 1.35
CA PRO A 73 5.54 -20.19 2.67
C PRO A 73 6.81 -21.06 2.57
N GLY A 74 7.57 -21.12 3.67
CA GLY A 74 8.75 -22.01 3.80
C GLY A 74 10.07 -21.44 3.29
N PHE A 75 10.08 -20.22 2.75
CA PHE A 75 11.28 -19.52 2.30
C PHE A 75 11.32 -18.10 2.84
N GLU A 76 12.52 -17.60 3.05
CA GLU A 76 12.76 -16.18 3.28
C GLU A 76 12.63 -15.42 1.95
N THR A 77 11.88 -14.32 1.94
CA THR A 77 11.65 -13.50 0.74
C THR A 77 12.03 -12.06 1.03
N HIS A 78 13.03 -11.55 0.33
CA HIS A 78 13.42 -10.13 0.40
C HIS A 78 12.74 -9.34 -0.72
N VAL A 79 12.09 -8.23 -0.35
CA VAL A 79 11.45 -7.31 -1.30
C VAL A 79 12.13 -5.96 -1.23
N SER A 80 12.86 -5.59 -2.28
CA SER A 80 13.48 -4.27 -2.40
C SER A 80 12.53 -3.28 -3.07
N LEU A 81 12.49 -2.04 -2.56
CA LEU A 81 11.57 -1.01 -3.03
C LEU A 81 12.32 0.18 -3.63
N LYS A 82 11.75 0.75 -4.69
CA LYS A 82 12.19 2.02 -5.26
C LYS A 82 10.99 2.92 -5.46
N GLN A 83 10.96 4.04 -4.73
CA GLN A 83 9.90 5.03 -4.88
C GLN A 83 10.12 5.87 -6.14
N LYS A 84 9.04 6.10 -6.88
CA LYS A 84 9.01 7.06 -7.99
C LYS A 84 7.82 7.99 -7.81
N GLU A 85 8.10 9.27 -7.64
CA GLU A 85 7.08 10.32 -7.59
C GLU A 85 7.04 11.07 -8.92
N ILE A 86 5.84 11.42 -9.38
CA ILE A 86 5.62 12.16 -10.62
C ILE A 86 4.67 13.32 -10.32
N HIS A 87 5.19 14.54 -10.43
CA HIS A 87 4.38 15.75 -10.38
C HIS A 87 4.04 16.21 -11.79
N ARG A 88 2.76 16.42 -12.06
CA ARG A 88 2.28 16.94 -13.34
C ARG A 88 1.71 18.32 -13.15
N LEU A 89 1.96 19.20 -14.12
CA LEU A 89 1.43 20.55 -14.12
C LEU A 89 0.00 20.56 -14.69
N PRO A 90 -0.88 21.42 -14.17
CA PRO A 90 -2.26 21.53 -14.64
C PRO A 90 -2.34 22.20 -16.02
N PHE A 91 -3.53 22.61 -16.48
CA PHE A 91 -3.65 23.48 -17.66
C PHE A 91 -2.70 24.70 -17.52
N PRO A 92 -2.00 25.17 -18.58
CA PRO A 92 -2.14 24.88 -20.01
C PRO A 92 -1.26 23.74 -20.57
N TYR A 93 -0.63 22.93 -19.72
CA TYR A 93 0.29 21.88 -20.17
C TYR A 93 -0.46 20.70 -20.82
N LYS A 94 0.23 19.96 -21.70
CA LYS A 94 -0.35 18.92 -22.58
C LYS A 94 -1.22 17.89 -21.86
N ASP A 95 -0.79 17.49 -20.67
CA ASP A 95 -1.44 16.44 -19.88
C ASP A 95 -2.77 16.90 -19.28
N LYS A 96 -3.03 18.23 -19.26
CA LYS A 96 -4.23 18.86 -18.69
C LYS A 96 -4.62 18.27 -17.34
N CYS A 97 -3.62 18.01 -16.49
CA CYS A 97 -3.85 17.38 -15.19
C CYS A 97 -4.75 18.26 -14.32
N VAL A 98 -5.60 17.61 -13.53
CA VAL A 98 -6.50 18.27 -12.58
C VAL A 98 -6.19 17.82 -11.16
N LEU A 99 -6.39 18.72 -10.20
CA LEU A 99 -6.23 18.44 -8.78
C LEU A 99 -7.56 17.95 -8.21
N TYR A 100 -7.65 16.63 -8.00
CA TYR A 100 -8.79 16.01 -7.34
C TYR A 100 -8.82 16.38 -5.85
N GLY A 101 -10.01 16.60 -5.30
CA GLY A 101 -10.21 17.05 -3.93
C GLY A 101 -10.09 18.55 -3.71
N SER A 102 -9.98 19.34 -4.78
CA SER A 102 -10.16 20.80 -4.75
C SER A 102 -11.65 21.17 -4.58
N GLU A 103 -11.95 22.41 -4.21
CA GLU A 103 -13.34 22.91 -4.13
C GLU A 103 -14.08 22.76 -5.47
N GLU A 104 -13.37 22.90 -6.60
CA GLU A 104 -13.89 22.76 -7.95
C GLU A 104 -14.09 21.29 -8.38
N GLN A 105 -13.38 20.35 -7.76
CA GLN A 105 -13.46 18.90 -8.06
C GLN A 105 -13.44 18.05 -6.78
N PRO A 106 -14.54 18.02 -6.01
CA PRO A 106 -14.62 17.29 -4.76
C PRO A 106 -14.56 15.76 -4.99
N LEU A 107 -14.06 15.05 -3.98
CA LEU A 107 -13.94 13.60 -4.03
C LEU A 107 -15.29 12.88 -3.89
N ALA A 108 -15.50 11.89 -4.74
CA ALA A 108 -16.55 10.90 -4.51
C ALA A 108 -16.18 9.96 -3.35
N ARG A 109 -17.06 9.84 -2.35
CA ARG A 109 -16.89 9.07 -1.10
C ARG A 109 -16.48 7.60 -1.25
N SER A 110 -16.66 7.00 -2.43
CA SER A 110 -16.60 5.55 -2.65
C SER A 110 -15.31 5.05 -3.34
N ARG A 111 -14.37 5.92 -3.71
CA ARG A 111 -13.11 5.51 -4.35
C ARG A 111 -11.97 6.37 -3.85
N LYS A 112 -11.33 5.95 -2.74
CA LYS A 112 -9.99 6.45 -2.37
C LYS A 112 -8.92 5.69 -3.15
N GLN A 113 -9.02 5.68 -4.48
CA GLN A 113 -7.88 5.40 -5.35
C GLN A 113 -7.35 6.75 -5.81
N TYR A 114 -6.58 7.40 -4.94
CA TYR A 114 -5.91 8.64 -5.28
C TYR A 114 -4.68 8.34 -6.14
N THR A 115 -4.75 8.76 -7.40
CA THR A 115 -3.58 8.93 -8.26
C THR A 115 -3.45 10.42 -8.58
N GLY A 116 -2.98 11.21 -7.60
CA GLY A 116 -2.76 12.66 -7.80
C GLY A 116 -2.93 13.48 -6.53
N ASN A 117 -1.79 13.69 -5.87
CA ASN A 117 -1.47 14.43 -4.64
C ASN A 117 -2.48 15.49 -4.10
N LEU A 118 -2.71 15.43 -2.77
CA LEU A 118 -3.02 16.56 -1.90
C LEU A 118 -1.96 16.55 -0.78
N ASN A 119 -0.86 17.28 -1.00
CA ASN A 119 0.14 17.63 0.02
C ASN A 119 0.59 16.53 0.99
N SER A 120 0.91 15.31 0.53
CA SER A 120 1.66 14.36 1.35
C SER A 120 3.15 14.39 1.01
N ARG A 121 3.92 15.20 1.75
CA ARG A 121 5.35 14.90 1.96
C ARG A 121 5.46 13.68 2.90
N SER A 122 4.94 12.52 2.50
CA SER A 122 5.08 11.30 3.27
C SER A 122 5.90 10.31 2.46
N THR A 123 7.14 10.11 2.91
CA THR A 123 8.11 9.14 2.41
C THR A 123 7.84 7.72 2.91
N SER A 124 6.65 7.44 3.44
CA SER A 124 6.35 6.18 4.12
C SER A 124 5.45 5.29 3.28
N GLN A 125 6.02 4.20 2.78
CA GLN A 125 5.26 3.13 2.14
C GLN A 125 4.80 2.15 3.21
N HIS A 126 3.51 1.83 3.20
CA HIS A 126 2.86 0.99 4.19
C HIS A 126 2.64 -0.41 3.61
N VAL A 127 2.82 -1.41 4.46
CA VAL A 127 2.72 -2.81 4.08
C VAL A 127 1.44 -3.38 4.69
N ILE A 128 0.59 -3.93 3.83
CA ILE A 128 -0.53 -4.77 4.23
C ILE A 128 -0.17 -6.21 3.99
N VAL A 129 -0.41 -7.02 5.01
CA VAL A 129 -0.27 -8.46 5.03
C VAL A 129 -1.65 -9.11 4.96
#